data_AF-A0A6N7X0H5-F1
#
_entry.id   AF-A0A6N7X0H5-F1
#
_cell.length_a   1.000
_cell.length_b   1.000
_cell.length_c   1.000
_cell.angle_alpha   90.00
_cell.angle_beta   90.00
_cell.angle_gamma   90.00
#
_symmetry.space_group_name_H-M   'P 1'
#
loop_
_entity.id
_entity.type
_entity.pdbx_description
1 polymer ?
#
loop_
_entity_poly.entity_id
_entity_poly.type
_entity_poly.pdbx_seq_one_letter_code
_entity_poly.pdbx_strand_id
1 'polypeptide(L)'
;MLISKGKLELVEETLKEDGRTPLNYYKFIYDEMPCCPDCGAPMHERSRLSGKDGRSFTGMDGTPSKVEIRRVVCDNEACYNHTHPKRDLPDILVPYGRYDAEVHQAVADGRNEVPCSPSTVRRMLKKMAGQLVMLLWAFTEMGMRLSICEEDCRSADLWSTLRDAAAGFDRWYLRAVKMNVNRFGALYWQCSDTG
;
A
#
# COMPACT_ATOMS: atom_id res chain seq x y z
N MET A 1 3.60 -3.36 16.75
CA MET A 1 3.80 -2.90 15.37
C MET A 1 4.34 -1.48 15.44
N LEU A 2 5.65 -1.30 15.31
CA LEU A 2 6.28 0.02 15.33
C LEU A 2 5.93 0.71 14.01
N ILE A 3 4.92 1.57 14.08
CA ILE A 3 4.59 2.48 12.99
C ILE A 3 5.48 3.70 13.19
N SER A 4 6.72 3.57 12.72
CA SER A 4 7.63 4.69 12.70
C SER A 4 7.11 5.73 11.70
N LYS A 5 7.26 7.01 12.04
CA LYS A 5 6.73 8.12 11.26
C LYS A 5 7.70 8.51 10.14
N GLY A 6 7.16 9.08 9.08
CA GLY A 6 7.94 9.71 8.03
C GLY A 6 7.13 10.81 7.36
N LYS A 7 7.79 11.57 6.49
CA LYS A 7 7.18 12.69 5.77
C LYS A 7 7.34 12.49 4.27
N LEU A 8 6.24 12.66 3.54
CA LEU A 8 6.27 12.78 2.09
C LEU A 8 6.47 14.26 1.73
N GLU A 9 7.49 14.55 0.94
CA GLU A 9 7.82 15.91 0.52
C GLU A 9 7.81 15.99 -1.00
N LEU A 10 7.07 16.96 -1.55
CA LEU A 10 7.08 17.28 -2.98
C LEU A 10 8.39 18.00 -3.29
N VAL A 11 9.21 17.38 -4.15
CA VAL A 11 10.52 17.88 -4.54
C VAL A 11 10.44 18.67 -5.84
N GLU A 12 9.61 18.21 -6.77
CA GLU A 12 9.50 18.80 -8.10
C GLU A 12 8.11 18.56 -8.69
N GLU A 13 7.54 19.61 -9.27
CA GLU A 13 6.42 19.53 -10.20
C GLU A 13 6.96 19.74 -11.61
N THR A 14 6.74 18.78 -12.50
CA THR A 14 7.31 18.81 -13.84
C THR A 14 6.35 18.16 -14.84
N LEU A 15 6.83 17.94 -16.07
CA LEU A 15 6.11 17.24 -17.11
C LEU A 15 6.80 15.91 -17.42
N LYS A 16 6.03 14.94 -17.92
CA LYS A 16 6.62 13.73 -18.53
C LYS A 16 7.44 14.11 -19.76
N GLU A 17 8.16 13.12 -20.30
CA GLU A 17 8.92 13.26 -21.55
C GLU A 17 8.07 13.71 -22.75
N ASP A 18 6.74 13.58 -22.67
CA ASP A 18 5.79 14.07 -23.67
C ASP A 18 5.58 15.60 -23.65
N GLY A 19 6.13 16.30 -22.63
CA GLY A 19 6.02 17.75 -22.46
C GLY A 19 4.59 18.26 -22.22
N ARG A 20 3.65 17.39 -21.84
CA ARG A 20 2.22 17.74 -21.69
C ARG A 20 1.61 17.19 -20.41
N THR A 21 1.99 15.99 -20.00
CA THR A 21 1.38 15.33 -18.85
C THR A 21 2.10 15.77 -17.57
N PRO A 22 1.40 16.34 -16.57
CA PRO A 22 1.99 16.64 -15.27
C PRO A 22 2.59 15.41 -14.60
N LEU A 23 3.68 15.62 -13.87
CA LEU A 23 4.36 14.61 -13.08
C LEU A 23 4.94 15.22 -11.81
N ASN A 24 4.51 14.70 -10.67
CA ASN A 24 5.04 15.11 -9.36
C ASN A 24 6.11 14.13 -8.89
N TYR A 25 7.23 14.66 -8.39
CA TYR A 25 8.29 13.87 -7.76
C TYR A 25 8.31 14.13 -6.27
N TYR A 26 8.19 13.05 -5.51
CA TYR A 26 8.23 13.06 -4.06
C TYR A 26 9.46 12.35 -3.53
N LYS A 27 9.97 12.86 -2.43
CA LYS A 27 10.91 12.15 -1.56
C LYS A 27 10.17 11.74 -0.30
N PHE A 28 10.44 10.53 0.18
CA PHE A 28 10.01 10.13 1.51
C PHE A 28 11.18 10.27 2.49
N ILE A 29 10.99 11.11 3.50
CA ILE A 29 11.89 11.31 4.61
C ILE A 29 11.49 10.31 5.70
N TYR A 30 12.39 9.39 6.02
CA TYR A 30 12.19 8.38 7.06
C TYR A 30 12.81 8.89 8.36
N ASP A 31 12.08 8.81 9.48
CA ASP A 31 12.57 9.30 10.77
C ASP A 31 13.63 8.37 11.39
N GLU A 32 13.51 7.05 11.17
CA GLU A 32 14.44 6.05 11.69
C GLU A 32 14.62 4.88 10.71
N MET A 33 15.47 3.92 11.08
CA MET A 33 15.63 2.66 10.34
C MET A 33 14.76 1.58 11.02
N PRO A 34 14.00 0.74 10.27
CA PRO A 34 13.12 -0.22 10.90
C PRO A 34 13.91 -1.37 11.52
N CYS A 35 13.32 -2.03 12.51
CA CYS A 35 13.73 -3.38 12.90
C CYS A 35 13.01 -4.43 12.04
N CYS A 36 13.64 -5.58 11.87
CA CYS A 36 13.09 -6.71 11.13
C CYS A 36 11.82 -7.22 11.81
N PRO A 37 10.68 -7.32 11.10
CA PRO A 37 9.42 -7.77 11.69
C PRO A 37 9.44 -9.24 12.12
N ASP A 38 10.36 -10.05 11.55
CA ASP A 38 10.40 -11.49 11.79
C ASP A 38 11.32 -11.89 12.96
N CYS A 39 12.40 -11.13 13.19
CA CYS A 39 13.38 -11.47 14.24
C CYS A 39 13.79 -10.31 15.16
N GLY A 40 13.26 -9.10 14.95
CA GLY A 40 13.55 -7.92 15.77
C GLY A 40 14.94 -7.31 15.57
N ALA A 41 15.83 -7.93 14.81
CA ALA A 41 17.16 -7.39 14.54
C ALA A 41 17.10 -6.05 13.78
N PRO A 42 18.11 -5.18 13.91
CA PRO A 42 18.22 -3.97 13.08
C PRO A 42 18.23 -4.30 11.59
N MET A 43 17.83 -3.33 10.78
CA MET A 43 17.93 -3.38 9.32
C MET A 43 18.81 -2.24 8.83
N HIS A 44 19.32 -2.34 7.60
CA HIS A 44 19.99 -1.24 6.92
C HIS A 44 19.48 -1.06 5.48
N GLU A 45 19.70 0.13 4.92
CA GLU A 45 19.39 0.41 3.52
C GLU A 45 20.36 -0.32 2.60
N ARG A 46 19.84 -1.26 1.81
CA ARG A 46 20.61 -1.95 0.75
C ARG A 46 20.72 -1.09 -0.51
N SER A 47 19.63 -0.39 -0.86
CA SER A 47 19.56 0.43 -2.07
C SER A 47 18.35 1.35 -2.04
N ARG A 48 18.35 2.35 -2.92
CA ARG A 48 17.24 3.29 -3.12
C ARG A 48 16.69 3.19 -4.54
N LEU A 49 15.37 3.29 -4.67
CA LEU A 49 14.70 3.51 -5.95
C LEU A 49 14.39 5.00 -6.06
N SER A 50 15.10 5.72 -6.92
CA SER A 50 15.01 7.18 -7.08
C SER A 50 15.02 7.60 -8.56
N GLY A 51 14.70 8.87 -8.82
CA GLY A 51 14.69 9.45 -10.18
C GLY A 51 13.83 8.64 -11.16
N LYS A 52 14.44 8.13 -12.24
CA LYS A 52 13.75 7.33 -13.26
C LYS A 52 13.16 6.03 -12.71
N ASP A 53 13.88 5.39 -11.78
CA ASP A 53 13.49 4.12 -11.14
C ASP A 53 12.60 4.30 -9.91
N GLY A 54 12.29 5.56 -9.56
CA GLY A 54 11.37 5.92 -8.50
C GLY A 54 10.01 5.25 -8.68
N ARG A 55 9.35 4.95 -7.57
CA ARG A 55 8.10 4.21 -7.57
C ARG A 55 6.98 5.09 -8.11
N SER A 56 6.45 4.74 -9.28
CA SER A 56 5.33 5.48 -9.88
C SER A 56 3.99 5.09 -9.24
N PHE A 57 3.13 6.09 -9.07
CA PHE A 57 1.74 5.95 -8.64
C PHE A 57 0.86 7.05 -9.25
N THR A 58 -0.46 6.91 -9.16
CA THR A 58 -1.43 7.92 -9.56
C THR A 58 -2.41 8.11 -8.40
N GLY A 59 -2.62 9.36 -8.00
CA GLY A 59 -3.54 9.74 -6.94
C GLY A 59 -4.97 9.89 -7.43
N MET A 60 -5.91 10.17 -6.51
CA MET A 60 -7.34 10.35 -6.82
C MET A 60 -7.63 11.49 -7.80
N ASP A 61 -6.79 12.52 -7.81
CA ASP A 61 -6.81 13.63 -8.75
C ASP A 61 -6.42 13.24 -10.20
N GLY A 62 -5.97 12.00 -10.39
CA GLY A 62 -5.49 11.50 -11.68
C GLY A 62 -4.06 11.91 -12.01
N THR A 63 -3.38 12.66 -11.14
CA THR A 63 -2.03 13.15 -11.38
C THR A 63 -1.01 12.01 -11.24
N PRO A 64 -0.23 11.70 -12.29
CA PRO A 64 0.88 10.78 -12.18
C PRO A 64 1.96 11.35 -11.25
N SER A 65 2.50 10.48 -10.40
CA SER A 65 3.50 10.84 -9.40
C SER A 65 4.58 9.76 -9.32
N LYS A 66 5.76 10.14 -8.84
CA LYS A 66 6.85 9.22 -8.47
C LYS A 66 7.30 9.51 -7.05
N VAL A 67 7.64 8.47 -6.31
CA VAL A 67 8.19 8.60 -4.96
C VAL A 67 9.46 7.77 -4.81
N GLU A 68 10.45 8.35 -4.16
CA GLU A 68 11.64 7.62 -3.76
C GLU A 68 11.34 6.64 -2.63
N ILE A 69 11.72 5.38 -2.80
CA ILE A 69 11.58 4.37 -1.75
C ILE A 69 12.91 3.66 -1.51
N ARG A 70 13.24 3.41 -0.25
CA ARG A 70 14.42 2.59 0.10
C ARG A 70 14.05 1.11 0.10
N ARG A 71 15.05 0.26 -0.11
CA ARG A 71 14.99 -1.18 0.11
C ARG A 71 15.90 -1.52 1.25
N VAL A 72 15.36 -2.19 2.26
CA VAL A 72 16.07 -2.53 3.50
C VAL A 72 16.26 -4.04 3.63
N VAL A 73 17.36 -4.46 4.26
CA VAL A 73 17.66 -5.87 4.56
C VAL A 73 17.94 -6.03 6.05
N CYS A 74 17.70 -7.23 6.57
CA CYS A 74 17.94 -7.57 7.97
C CYS A 74 19.43 -7.83 8.23
N ASP A 75 19.96 -7.35 9.35
CA ASP A 75 21.36 -7.55 9.74
C ASP A 75 21.65 -8.96 10.24
N ASN A 76 20.63 -9.67 10.74
CA ASN A 76 20.76 -11.07 11.13
C ASN A 76 20.91 -11.98 9.89
N GLU A 77 22.10 -12.52 9.66
CA GLU A 77 22.45 -13.39 8.52
C GLU A 77 21.59 -14.67 8.42
N ALA A 78 21.09 -15.18 9.54
CA ALA A 78 20.22 -16.35 9.58
C ALA A 78 18.75 -16.01 9.23
N CYS A 79 18.39 -14.72 9.16
CA CYS A 79 17.04 -14.30 8.85
C CYS A 79 16.80 -14.32 7.33
N TYR A 80 15.63 -14.83 6.91
CA TYR A 80 15.18 -14.81 5.52
C TYR A 80 15.31 -13.41 4.86
N ASN A 81 15.04 -12.35 5.64
CA ASN A 81 15.07 -10.97 5.17
C ASN A 81 16.49 -10.40 4.96
N HIS A 82 17.55 -11.13 5.33
CA HIS A 82 18.93 -10.75 5.03
C HIS A 82 19.21 -10.81 3.52
N THR A 83 18.73 -11.88 2.87
CA THR A 83 18.88 -12.09 1.42
C THR A 83 17.67 -11.65 0.60
N HIS A 84 16.55 -11.33 1.27
CA HIS A 84 15.29 -10.89 0.65
C HIS A 84 14.90 -9.48 1.09
N PRO A 85 15.45 -8.43 0.46
CA PRO A 85 15.17 -7.05 0.84
C PRO A 85 13.70 -6.72 0.78
N LYS A 86 13.25 -5.94 1.75
CA LYS A 86 11.90 -5.38 1.80
C LYS A 86 11.91 -3.99 1.22
N ARG A 87 10.84 -3.63 0.50
CA ARG A 87 10.60 -2.23 0.12
C ARG A 87 10.06 -1.50 1.33
N ASP A 88 10.65 -0.36 1.64
CA ASP A 88 10.18 0.49 2.71
C ASP A 88 9.19 1.49 2.13
N LEU A 89 7.89 1.20 2.27
CA LEU A 89 6.84 1.91 1.56
C LEU A 89 6.17 2.95 2.48
N PRO A 90 5.99 4.19 2.01
CA PRO A 90 5.05 5.12 2.63
C PRO A 90 3.62 4.60 2.51
N ASP A 91 2.77 4.93 3.47
CA ASP A 91 1.40 4.42 3.51
C ASP A 91 0.40 5.05 2.53
N ILE A 92 0.90 5.90 1.64
CA ILE A 92 0.18 6.26 0.42
C ILE A 92 0.29 5.17 -0.66
N LEU A 93 1.16 4.16 -0.52
CA LEU A 93 1.37 3.15 -1.55
C LEU A 93 0.80 1.78 -1.18
N VAL A 94 0.24 1.10 -2.19
CA VAL A 94 -0.08 -0.34 -2.14
C VAL A 94 1.05 -1.11 -2.81
N PRO A 95 1.47 -2.29 -2.32
CA PRO A 95 2.63 -2.98 -2.85
C PRO A 95 2.31 -3.45 -4.26
N TYR A 96 3.25 -3.19 -5.16
CA TYR A 96 3.11 -3.47 -6.59
C TYR A 96 1.94 -2.72 -7.25
N GLY A 97 1.25 -1.80 -6.56
CA GLY A 97 0.17 -0.97 -7.09
C GLY A 97 0.69 0.21 -7.94
N ARG A 98 -0.04 0.54 -9.01
CA ARG A 98 0.23 1.73 -9.85
C ARG A 98 -0.60 2.95 -9.45
N TYR A 99 -1.46 2.78 -8.47
CA TYR A 99 -2.32 3.81 -7.91
C TYR A 99 -2.05 3.86 -6.41
N ASP A 100 -2.28 5.01 -5.81
CA ASP A 100 -2.11 5.16 -4.37
C ASP A 100 -3.14 4.34 -3.58
N ALA A 101 -2.99 4.34 -2.27
CA ALA A 101 -3.87 3.64 -1.35
C ALA A 101 -5.29 4.21 -1.33
N GLU A 102 -5.48 5.50 -1.63
CA GLU A 102 -6.79 6.13 -1.64
C GLU A 102 -7.62 5.65 -2.84
N VAL A 103 -7.02 5.56 -4.02
CA VAL A 103 -7.67 4.98 -5.21
C VAL A 103 -8.05 3.51 -4.97
N HIS A 104 -7.17 2.73 -4.34
CA HIS A 104 -7.51 1.34 -4.00
C HIS A 104 -8.66 1.27 -2.99
N GLN A 105 -8.69 2.17 -2.01
CA GLN A 105 -9.78 2.28 -1.05
C GLN A 105 -11.10 2.64 -1.75
N ALA A 106 -11.09 3.65 -2.63
CA ALA A 106 -12.26 4.06 -3.40
C ALA A 106 -12.82 2.93 -4.28
N VAL A 107 -11.93 2.14 -4.91
CA VAL A 107 -12.33 0.96 -5.69
C VAL A 107 -12.93 -0.13 -4.80
N ALA A 108 -12.33 -0.41 -3.63
CA ALA A 108 -12.86 -1.38 -2.68
C ALA A 108 -14.26 -0.95 -2.16
N ASP A 109 -14.44 0.34 -1.89
CA ASP A 109 -15.71 0.96 -1.49
C ASP A 109 -16.73 1.05 -2.63
N GLY A 110 -16.36 0.70 -3.86
CA GLY A 110 -17.26 0.70 -5.01
C GLY A 110 -17.62 2.10 -5.51
N ARG A 111 -16.76 3.10 -5.29
CA ARG A 111 -16.97 4.47 -5.81
C ARG A 111 -16.84 4.48 -7.33
N ASN A 112 -17.69 5.27 -7.98
CA ASN A 112 -17.69 5.41 -9.45
C ASN A 112 -16.66 6.43 -9.95
N GLU A 113 -16.29 7.39 -9.11
CA GLU A 113 -15.33 8.46 -9.43
C GLU A 113 -13.93 8.03 -9.02
N VAL A 114 -13.25 7.32 -9.92
CA VAL A 114 -11.86 6.91 -9.74
C VAL A 114 -11.06 7.21 -11.02
N PRO A 115 -9.77 7.57 -10.91
CA PRO A 115 -8.95 7.99 -12.05
C PRO A 115 -8.48 6.83 -12.94
N CYS A 116 -9.08 5.64 -12.78
CA CYS A 116 -8.64 4.42 -13.45
C CYS A 116 -9.71 3.87 -14.40
N SER A 117 -9.27 3.25 -15.50
CA SER A 117 -10.18 2.70 -16.49
C SER A 117 -11.02 1.53 -15.92
N PRO A 118 -12.22 1.24 -16.46
CA PRO A 118 -13.04 0.12 -15.99
C PRO A 118 -12.32 -1.23 -16.01
N SER A 119 -11.42 -1.45 -16.98
CA SER A 119 -10.58 -2.66 -17.04
C SER A 119 -9.56 -2.73 -15.91
N THR A 120 -9.03 -1.59 -15.47
CA THR A 120 -8.13 -1.47 -14.32
C THR A 120 -8.88 -1.73 -13.01
N VAL A 121 -10.07 -1.15 -12.84
CA VAL A 121 -10.96 -1.41 -11.70
C VAL A 121 -11.22 -2.92 -11.55
N ARG A 122 -11.63 -3.59 -12.64
CA ARG A 122 -11.85 -5.05 -12.63
C ARG A 122 -10.60 -5.84 -12.22
N ARG A 123 -9.41 -5.42 -12.67
CA ARG A 123 -8.15 -6.07 -12.30
C ARG A 123 -7.80 -5.84 -10.82
N MET A 124 -8.05 -4.65 -10.29
CA MET A 124 -7.86 -4.35 -8.88
C MET A 124 -8.78 -5.21 -8.02
N LEU A 125 -10.08 -5.24 -8.30
CA LEU A 125 -11.04 -6.08 -7.58
C LEU A 125 -10.64 -7.56 -7.62
N LYS A 126 -10.20 -8.08 -8.78
CA LYS A 126 -9.67 -9.45 -8.88
C LYS A 126 -8.45 -9.67 -7.99
N LYS A 127 -7.50 -8.73 -7.96
CA LYS A 127 -6.31 -8.81 -7.10
C LYS A 127 -6.71 -8.80 -5.62
N MET A 128 -7.61 -7.92 -5.23
CA MET A 128 -8.08 -7.81 -3.85
C MET A 128 -8.87 -9.06 -3.43
N ALA A 129 -9.67 -9.65 -4.31
CA ALA A 129 -10.35 -10.92 -4.06
C ALA A 129 -9.36 -12.07 -3.87
N GLY A 130 -8.25 -12.08 -4.62
CA GLY A 130 -7.14 -13.00 -4.37
C GLY A 130 -6.45 -12.80 -3.01
N GLN A 131 -6.71 -11.67 -2.34
CA GLN A 131 -6.23 -11.37 -0.98
C GLN A 131 -7.30 -11.61 0.09
N LEU A 132 -8.48 -12.10 -0.26
CA LEU A 132 -9.65 -12.20 0.61
C LEU A 132 -9.36 -12.87 1.97
N VAL A 133 -8.76 -14.06 1.98
CA VAL A 133 -8.47 -14.80 3.23
C VAL A 133 -7.62 -13.96 4.20
N MET A 134 -6.70 -13.18 3.66
CA MET A 134 -5.85 -12.28 4.45
C MET A 134 -6.58 -11.01 4.91
N LEU A 135 -7.50 -10.50 4.10
CA LEU A 135 -8.38 -9.39 4.49
C LEU A 135 -9.29 -9.83 5.64
N LEU A 136 -9.88 -11.03 5.56
CA LEU A 136 -10.72 -11.59 6.63
C LEU A 136 -9.96 -11.78 7.93
N TRP A 137 -8.72 -12.28 7.88
CA TRP A 137 -7.88 -12.38 9.07
C TRP A 137 -7.53 -11.00 9.65
N ALA A 138 -7.20 -10.03 8.81
CA ALA A 138 -6.98 -8.66 9.27
C ALA A 138 -8.24 -8.05 9.90
N PHE A 139 -9.42 -8.37 9.37
CA PHE A 139 -10.71 -7.91 9.89
C PHE A 139 -10.99 -8.44 11.29
N THR A 140 -10.70 -9.72 11.56
CA THR A 140 -10.83 -10.28 12.90
C THR A 140 -9.87 -9.63 13.89
N GLU A 141 -8.63 -9.37 13.48
CA GLU A 141 -7.62 -8.67 14.31
C GLU A 141 -8.01 -7.20 14.57
N MET A 142 -8.70 -6.56 13.62
CA MET A 142 -9.27 -5.22 13.81
C MET A 142 -10.54 -5.20 14.67
N GLY A 143 -11.03 -6.35 15.13
CA GLY A 143 -12.25 -6.47 15.93
C GLY A 143 -13.54 -6.28 15.13
N MET A 144 -13.48 -6.39 13.80
CA MET A 144 -14.65 -6.31 12.93
C MET A 144 -15.48 -7.59 13.09
N ARG A 145 -16.79 -7.45 13.28
CA ARG A 145 -17.71 -8.60 13.29
C ARG A 145 -17.99 -9.03 11.87
N LEU A 146 -17.40 -10.15 11.46
CA LEU A 146 -17.71 -10.81 10.20
C LEU A 146 -18.87 -11.79 10.41
N SER A 147 -20.06 -11.39 9.99
CA SER A 147 -21.18 -12.32 9.78
C SER A 147 -21.19 -12.73 8.30
N ILE A 148 -20.14 -13.41 7.86
CA ILE A 148 -20.06 -13.96 6.50
C ILE A 148 -20.50 -15.41 6.60
N CYS A 149 -21.63 -15.77 6.00
CA CYS A 149 -22.05 -17.16 5.90
C CYS A 149 -21.44 -17.82 4.66
N GLU A 150 -21.43 -19.15 4.62
CA GLU A 150 -20.81 -19.91 3.52
C GLU A 150 -21.47 -19.62 2.16
N GLU A 151 -22.73 -19.19 2.15
CA GLU A 151 -23.48 -18.79 0.96
C GLU A 151 -23.00 -17.43 0.41
N ASP A 152 -22.63 -16.48 1.28
CA ASP A 152 -22.08 -15.16 0.89
C ASP A 152 -20.76 -15.30 0.13
N CYS A 153 -19.91 -16.25 0.56
CA CYS A 153 -18.63 -16.58 -0.08
C CYS A 153 -18.76 -17.17 -1.50
N ARG A 154 -19.94 -17.73 -1.84
CA ARG A 154 -20.23 -18.33 -3.15
C ARG A 154 -20.92 -17.35 -4.11
N SER A 155 -21.33 -16.18 -3.61
CA SER A 155 -22.12 -15.20 -4.35
C SER A 155 -21.25 -14.15 -5.07
N ALA A 156 -21.83 -13.48 -6.07
CA ALA A 156 -21.25 -12.29 -6.71
C ALA A 156 -21.17 -11.08 -5.76
N ASP A 157 -21.80 -11.17 -4.58
CA ASP A 157 -22.05 -10.07 -3.65
C ASP A 157 -21.05 -9.99 -2.49
N LEU A 158 -20.03 -10.86 -2.45
CA LEU A 158 -18.95 -10.82 -1.45
C LEU A 158 -18.38 -9.41 -1.22
N TRP A 159 -18.23 -8.62 -2.28
CA TRP A 159 -17.74 -7.23 -2.18
C TRP A 159 -18.71 -6.32 -1.43
N SER A 160 -20.02 -6.51 -1.59
CA SER A 160 -21.01 -5.75 -0.81
C SER A 160 -20.94 -6.13 0.66
N THR A 161 -20.87 -7.43 0.99
CA THR A 161 -20.73 -7.92 2.37
C THR A 161 -19.46 -7.40 3.05
N LEU A 162 -18.33 -7.40 2.35
CA LEU A 162 -17.08 -6.84 2.89
C LEU A 162 -17.16 -5.34 3.12
N ARG A 163 -17.82 -4.59 2.22
CA ARG A 163 -18.04 -3.16 2.38
C ARG A 163 -18.92 -2.87 3.59
N ASP A 164 -20.00 -3.62 3.76
CA ASP A 164 -20.91 -3.48 4.89
C ASP A 164 -20.20 -3.81 6.21
N ALA A 165 -19.41 -4.88 6.24
CA ALA A 165 -18.61 -5.26 7.42
C ALA A 165 -17.53 -4.23 7.77
N ALA A 166 -16.96 -3.56 6.76
CA ALA A 166 -15.96 -2.51 6.92
C ALA A 166 -16.56 -1.10 7.06
N ALA A 167 -17.89 -0.97 7.03
CA ALA A 167 -18.55 0.32 7.15
C ALA A 167 -18.16 1.03 8.46
N GLY A 168 -17.77 2.29 8.36
CA GLY A 168 -17.28 3.08 9.49
C GLY A 168 -15.79 2.93 9.81
N PHE A 169 -15.03 2.13 9.05
CA PHE A 169 -13.58 2.03 9.18
C PHE A 169 -12.85 2.76 8.04
N ASP A 170 -12.23 3.90 8.37
CA ASP A 170 -11.42 4.65 7.41
C ASP A 170 -10.20 3.87 6.92
N ARG A 171 -10.00 3.88 5.60
CA ARG A 171 -8.86 3.23 4.93
C ARG A 171 -8.71 1.75 5.30
N TRP A 172 -9.82 1.04 5.52
CA TRP A 172 -9.84 -0.36 5.95
C TRP A 172 -9.02 -1.27 5.04
N TYR A 173 -9.06 -1.05 3.73
CA TYR A 173 -8.34 -1.88 2.77
C TYR A 173 -6.83 -1.69 2.93
N LEU A 174 -6.38 -0.44 3.06
CA LEU A 174 -4.98 -0.16 3.34
C LEU A 174 -4.53 -0.77 4.66
N ARG A 175 -5.33 -0.68 5.73
CA ARG A 175 -5.00 -1.29 7.02
C ARG A 175 -4.83 -2.81 6.90
N ALA A 176 -5.77 -3.47 6.22
CA ALA A 176 -5.72 -4.91 6.00
C ALA A 176 -4.53 -5.32 5.11
N VAL A 177 -4.20 -4.51 4.09
CA VAL A 177 -2.99 -4.68 3.29
C VAL A 177 -1.74 -4.52 4.17
N LYS A 178 -1.63 -3.45 4.97
CA LYS A 178 -0.48 -3.22 5.87
C LYS A 178 -0.20 -4.40 6.79
N MET A 179 -1.25 -4.98 7.39
CA MET A 179 -1.14 -6.15 8.28
C MET A 179 -0.55 -7.38 7.59
N ASN A 180 -0.75 -7.52 6.28
CA ASN A 180 -0.34 -8.70 5.52
C ASN A 180 0.96 -8.49 4.72
N VAL A 181 1.46 -7.26 4.61
CA VAL A 181 2.53 -6.93 3.67
C VAL A 181 3.94 -7.23 4.16
N ASN A 182 4.13 -7.43 5.47
CA ASN A 182 5.31 -8.12 5.99
C ASN A 182 5.55 -9.45 5.23
N ARG A 183 4.47 -10.14 4.83
CA ARG A 183 4.51 -11.39 4.02
C ARG A 183 4.73 -11.17 2.51
N PHE A 184 4.50 -9.96 1.96
CA PHE A 184 4.61 -9.65 0.50
C PHE A 184 5.86 -8.85 0.10
N GLY A 185 6.81 -8.67 1.02
CA GLY A 185 8.08 -8.03 0.70
C GLY A 185 8.10 -6.51 0.84
N ALA A 186 7.22 -5.94 1.66
CA ALA A 186 7.29 -4.53 2.03
C ALA A 186 7.09 -4.31 3.54
N LEU A 187 7.68 -3.23 4.03
CA LEU A 187 7.47 -2.66 5.36
C LEU A 187 6.74 -1.33 5.17
N TYR A 188 5.91 -0.95 6.15
CA TYR A 188 5.05 0.22 6.04
C TYR A 188 5.35 1.27 7.10
N TRP A 189 5.39 2.53 6.66
CA TRP A 189 5.56 3.71 7.49
C TRP A 189 4.30 4.57 7.42
N GLN A 190 3.89 5.14 8.54
CA GLN A 190 2.81 6.11 8.53
C GLN A 190 3.35 7.45 8.07
N CYS A 191 2.81 7.98 6.97
CA CYS A 191 3.02 9.37 6.64
C CYS A 191 2.36 10.21 7.74
N SER A 192 3.14 11.07 8.38
CA SER A 192 2.55 12.27 9.00
C SER A 192 2.09 13.18 7.87
N ASP A 193 0.90 13.77 8.00
CA ASP A 193 0.19 14.49 6.94
C ASP A 193 1.09 15.40 6.10
N THR A 194 0.77 15.51 4.81
CA THR A 194 1.29 16.56 3.93
C THR A 194 0.89 17.90 4.54
N GLY A 195 1.86 18.60 5.15
CA GLY A 195 1.70 19.99 5.54
C GLY A 195 1.47 20.89 4.36
#